data_AF-B4GWP7-F1
#
_entry.id   AF-B4GWP7-F1
#
_cell.length_a   1.000
_cell.length_b   1.000
_cell.length_c   1.000
_cell.angle_alpha   90.00
_cell.angle_beta   90.00
_cell.angle_gamma   90.00
#
_symmetry.space_group_name_H-M   'P 1'
#
loop_
_entity.id
_entity.type
_entity.pdbx_description
1 polymer ?
#
loop_
_entity_poly.entity_id
_entity_poly.type
_entity_poly.pdbx_seq_one_letter_code
_entity_poly.pdbx_strand_id
1 'polypeptide(L)'
;MSETNGKIKYMVADTTAFINAVPLNEYAESVLTVPDVVAEVRNKRQIRRLCVLPFGLEVREPRPESVKHCVEFAKKTGDYASLSGIDLKVIALSYELESDNVGTEHLRKEPVMAQTIASKEEPKEMHEANNKRLVGWYMLRSEEWEAKMGMR
;
A
#
# COMPACT_ATOMS: atom_id res chain seq x y z
N MET A 1 17.47 -27.78 12.52
CA MET A 1 17.70 -27.41 11.11
C MET A 1 16.78 -26.23 10.85
N SER A 2 17.37 -25.04 10.82
CA SER A 2 16.69 -23.74 10.87
C SER A 2 15.86 -23.47 9.61
N GLU A 3 14.66 -22.95 9.85
CA GLU A 3 13.65 -22.53 8.88
C GLU A 3 14.25 -21.73 7.73
N THR A 4 13.95 -22.13 6.49
CA THR A 4 14.27 -21.33 5.31
C THR A 4 13.47 -20.03 5.40
N ASN A 5 14.15 -18.94 5.75
CA ASN A 5 13.60 -17.59 5.64
C ASN A 5 13.29 -17.35 4.16
N GLY A 6 12.03 -17.57 3.77
CA GLY A 6 11.58 -17.52 2.38
C GLY A 6 11.60 -16.08 1.88
N LYS A 7 12.72 -15.66 1.31
CA LYS A 7 12.81 -14.36 0.65
C LYS A 7 11.85 -14.32 -0.54
N ILE A 8 11.24 -13.16 -0.74
CA ILE A 8 10.36 -12.91 -1.88
C ILE A 8 11.24 -12.82 -3.13
N LYS A 9 10.89 -13.57 -4.18
CA LYS A 9 11.69 -13.59 -5.41
C LYS A 9 11.72 -12.23 -6.11
N TYR A 10 10.54 -11.60 -6.27
CA TYR A 10 10.39 -10.29 -6.89
C TYR A 10 9.57 -9.36 -6.00
N MET A 11 10.11 -8.18 -5.72
CA MET A 11 9.44 -7.14 -4.94
C MET A 11 9.40 -5.85 -5.75
N VAL A 12 8.21 -5.27 -5.88
CA VAL A 12 8.06 -3.94 -6.49
C VAL A 12 8.11 -2.89 -5.39
N ALA A 13 9.00 -1.91 -5.54
CA ALA A 13 9.19 -0.81 -4.61
C ALA A 13 8.48 0.46 -5.11
N ASP A 14 7.72 1.08 -4.22
CA ASP A 14 7.09 2.39 -4.43
C ASP A 14 7.98 3.54 -3.90
N THR A 15 7.65 4.79 -4.23
CA THR A 15 8.37 6.01 -3.78
C THR A 15 8.56 5.99 -2.26
N THR A 16 7.53 5.59 -1.53
CA THR A 16 7.54 5.54 -0.05
C THR A 16 8.63 4.63 0.52
N ALA A 17 8.96 3.52 -0.16
CA ALA A 17 10.04 2.63 0.25
C ALA A 17 11.41 3.32 0.20
N PHE A 18 11.64 4.14 -0.83
CA PHE A 18 12.86 4.93 -0.99
C PHE A 18 12.92 6.13 -0.02
N ILE A 19 11.77 6.77 0.24
CA ILE A 19 11.67 7.87 1.22
C ILE A 19 12.09 7.38 2.61
N ASN A 20 11.60 6.21 3.02
CA ASN A 20 11.83 5.64 4.34
C ASN A 20 13.14 4.84 4.47
N ALA A 21 13.87 4.62 3.37
CA ALA A 21 15.11 3.85 3.32
C ALA A 21 14.96 2.44 3.92
N VAL A 22 13.92 1.73 3.50
CA VAL A 22 13.65 0.35 3.92
C VAL A 22 14.75 -0.58 3.38
N PRO A 23 15.28 -1.53 4.18
CA PRO A 23 16.27 -2.51 3.71
C PRO A 23 15.61 -3.61 2.87
N LEU A 24 15.25 -3.30 1.62
CA LEU A 24 14.50 -4.20 0.73
C LEU A 24 15.22 -5.52 0.42
N ASN A 25 16.56 -5.53 0.48
CA ASN A 25 17.43 -6.69 0.30
C ASN A 25 17.28 -7.78 1.38
N GLU A 26 16.74 -7.43 2.55
CA GLU A 26 16.45 -8.39 3.60
C GLU A 26 15.20 -9.22 3.27
N TYR A 27 14.26 -8.63 2.54
CA TYR A 27 12.95 -9.22 2.22
C TYR A 27 12.91 -9.90 0.85
N ALA A 28 13.65 -9.38 -0.13
CA ALA A 28 13.57 -9.84 -1.51
C ALA A 28 14.92 -10.11 -2.16
N GLU A 29 14.93 -11.01 -3.14
CA GLU A 29 16.09 -11.30 -3.98
C GLU A 29 16.25 -10.25 -5.08
N SER A 30 15.15 -9.95 -5.80
CA SER A 30 15.11 -8.93 -6.85
C SER A 30 14.13 -7.82 -6.50
N VAL A 31 14.62 -6.58 -6.51
CA VAL A 31 13.81 -5.38 -6.27
C VAL A 31 13.63 -4.64 -7.59
N LEU A 32 12.38 -4.33 -7.93
CA LEU A 32 11.99 -3.65 -9.15
C LEU A 32 11.26 -2.34 -8.85
N THR A 33 11.38 -1.37 -9.75
CA THR A 33 10.61 -0.12 -9.70
C THR A 33 10.29 0.37 -11.11
N VAL A 34 9.35 1.30 -11.20
CA VAL A 34 9.02 2.04 -12.42
C VAL A 34 9.94 3.28 -12.54
N PRO A 35 10.35 3.70 -13.75
CA PRO A 35 11.16 4.91 -13.91
C PRO A 35 10.49 6.18 -13.38
N ASP A 36 9.17 6.29 -13.46
CA ASP A 36 8.44 7.46 -12.94
C ASP A 36 8.55 7.61 -11.42
N VAL A 37 8.59 6.50 -10.69
CA VAL A 37 8.81 6.48 -9.23
C VAL A 37 10.18 7.08 -8.92
N VAL A 38 11.21 6.73 -9.69
CA VAL A 38 12.55 7.29 -9.52
C VAL A 38 12.56 8.79 -9.85
N ALA A 39 11.82 9.21 -10.88
CA ALA A 39 11.71 10.62 -11.27
C ALA A 39 10.93 11.47 -10.24
N GLU A 40 10.06 10.85 -9.44
CA GLU A 40 9.33 11.51 -8.36
C GLU A 40 10.25 11.87 -7.18
N VAL A 41 11.33 11.11 -6.96
CA VAL A 41 12.29 11.33 -5.88
C VAL A 41 13.15 12.57 -6.15
N ARG A 42 12.67 13.74 -5.68
CA ARG A 42 13.34 15.05 -5.90
C ARG A 42 14.28 15.48 -4.78
N ASN A 43 14.25 14.84 -3.62
CA ASN A 43 15.04 15.28 -2.48
C ASN A 43 16.50 14.83 -2.60
N LYS A 44 17.46 15.76 -2.48
CA LYS A 44 18.91 15.47 -2.53
C LYS A 44 19.33 14.32 -1.59
N ARG A 45 18.73 14.22 -0.39
CA ARG A 45 19.03 13.14 0.56
C ARG A 45 18.57 11.77 0.03
N GLN A 46 17.39 11.70 -0.56
CA GLN A 46 16.81 10.47 -1.09
C GLN A 46 17.52 10.04 -2.38
N ILE A 47 17.82 10.99 -3.27
CA ILE A 47 18.61 10.74 -4.50
C ILE A 47 19.97 10.14 -4.15
N ARG A 48 20.69 10.72 -3.17
CA ARG A 48 21.99 10.17 -2.74
C ARG A 48 21.88 8.72 -2.28
N ARG A 49 20.82 8.37 -1.56
CA ARG A 49 20.56 6.99 -1.10
C ARG A 49 20.26 6.06 -2.28
N LEU A 50 19.46 6.52 -3.24
CA LEU A 50 19.15 5.76 -4.45
C LEU A 50 20.41 5.47 -5.28
N CYS A 51 21.37 6.39 -5.32
CA CYS A 51 22.65 6.18 -6.02
C CYS A 51 23.61 5.19 -5.35
N VAL A 52 23.40 4.86 -4.06
CA VAL A 52 24.31 4.01 -3.26
C VAL A 52 23.59 2.83 -2.63
N LEU A 53 22.60 2.27 -3.32
CA LEU A 53 21.84 1.12 -2.82
C LEU A 53 22.78 -0.10 -2.63
N PRO A 54 22.65 -0.82 -1.50
CA PRO A 54 23.45 -2.02 -1.23
C PRO A 54 22.95 -3.26 -2.00
N PHE A 55 22.02 -3.10 -2.93
CA PHE A 55 21.41 -4.15 -3.74
C PHE A 55 21.10 -3.63 -5.16
N GLY A 56 20.92 -4.55 -6.09
CA GLY A 56 20.49 -4.22 -7.45
C GLY A 56 19.03 -3.79 -7.49
N LEU A 57 18.77 -2.57 -7.96
CA LEU A 57 17.44 -2.08 -8.27
C LEU A 57 17.21 -2.15 -9.77
N GLU A 58 16.25 -2.95 -10.21
CA GLU A 58 15.86 -3.04 -11.60
C GLU A 58 14.78 -1.98 -11.91
N VAL A 59 15.03 -1.14 -12.90
CA VAL A 59 14.06 -0.16 -13.37
C VAL A 59 13.41 -0.68 -14.64
N ARG A 60 12.11 -0.96 -14.59
CA ARG A 60 11.36 -1.56 -15.70
C ARG A 60 10.04 -0.84 -15.91
N GLU A 61 9.72 -0.57 -17.17
CA GLU A 61 8.39 -0.07 -17.54
C GLU A 61 7.40 -1.23 -17.68
N PRO A 62 6.17 -1.10 -17.15
CA PRO A 62 5.14 -2.10 -17.34
C PRO A 62 4.62 -2.10 -18.78
N ARG A 63 4.16 -3.26 -19.25
CA ARG A 63 3.52 -3.37 -20.57
C ARG A 63 2.25 -2.51 -20.62
N PRO A 64 1.97 -1.87 -21.78
CA PRO A 64 0.76 -1.05 -21.94
C PRO A 64 -0.54 -1.85 -21.78
N GLU A 65 -0.51 -3.16 -22.06
CA GLU A 65 -1.63 -4.07 -21.86
C GLU A 65 -1.93 -4.25 -20.37
N SER A 66 -0.91 -4.49 -19.54
CA SER A 66 -1.02 -4.58 -18.08
C SER A 66 -1.57 -3.29 -17.48
N VAL A 67 -1.08 -2.14 -17.93
CA VAL A 67 -1.57 -0.83 -17.47
C VAL A 67 -3.06 -0.65 -17.81
N LYS A 68 -3.47 -0.98 -19.04
CA LYS A 68 -4.88 -0.91 -19.44
C LYS A 68 -5.76 -1.81 -18.56
N HIS A 69 -5.31 -3.04 -18.31
CA HIS A 69 -6.02 -3.98 -17.44
C HIS A 69 -6.24 -3.42 -16.04
N CYS A 70 -5.18 -2.88 -15.41
CA CYS A 70 -5.28 -2.28 -14.08
C CYS A 70 -6.18 -1.03 -14.07
N VAL A 71 -6.13 -0.21 -15.12
CA VAL A 71 -7.02 0.97 -15.27
C VAL A 71 -8.48 0.56 -15.36
N GLU A 72 -8.80 -0.44 -16.19
CA GLU A 72 -10.16 -0.97 -16.31
C GLU A 72 -10.65 -1.57 -14.99
N PHE A 73 -9.79 -2.30 -14.29
CA PHE A 73 -10.12 -2.87 -12.98
C PHE A 73 -10.37 -1.78 -11.93
N ALA A 74 -9.49 -0.76 -11.86
CA ALA A 74 -9.62 0.37 -10.93
C ALA A 74 -10.89 1.20 -11.18
N LYS A 75 -11.36 1.28 -12.44
CA LYS A 75 -12.65 1.91 -12.76
C LYS A 75 -13.83 1.11 -12.25
N LYS A 76 -13.74 -0.23 -12.25
CA LYS A 76 -14.79 -1.10 -11.71
C LYS A 76 -14.85 -1.06 -10.19
N THR A 77 -13.71 -0.94 -9.50
CA THR A 77 -13.67 -0.79 -8.03
C THR A 77 -14.03 0.61 -7.57
N GLY A 78 -13.82 1.62 -8.41
CA GLY A 78 -14.01 3.04 -8.07
C GLY A 78 -12.73 3.73 -7.60
N ASP A 79 -11.60 3.02 -7.49
CA ASP A 79 -10.33 3.56 -7.00
C ASP A 79 -9.61 4.47 -8.02
N TYR A 80 -10.02 4.41 -9.29
CA TYR A 80 -9.37 5.17 -10.37
C TYR A 80 -9.31 6.68 -10.10
N ALA A 81 -10.28 7.25 -9.38
CA ALA A 81 -10.30 8.68 -9.05
C ALA A 81 -9.29 9.08 -7.96
N SER A 82 -8.83 8.11 -7.16
CA SER A 82 -7.91 8.34 -6.03
C SER A 82 -6.48 7.89 -6.30
N LEU A 83 -6.27 6.99 -7.27
CA LEU A 83 -4.95 6.53 -7.68
C LEU A 83 -4.28 7.50 -8.66
N SER A 84 -2.98 7.77 -8.46
CA SER A 84 -2.20 8.52 -9.44
C SER A 84 -1.82 7.64 -10.64
N GLY A 85 -1.37 8.29 -11.73
CA GLY A 85 -0.85 7.57 -12.90
C GLY A 85 0.40 6.74 -12.58
N ILE A 86 1.19 7.14 -11.58
CA ILE A 86 2.39 6.43 -11.14
C ILE A 86 1.98 5.18 -10.35
N ASP A 87 1.01 5.32 -9.42
CA ASP A 87 0.46 4.19 -8.65
C ASP A 87 -0.08 3.09 -9.57
N LEU A 88 -0.82 3.48 -10.62
CA LEU A 88 -1.33 2.55 -11.63
C LEU A 88 -0.21 1.79 -12.36
N LYS A 89 0.93 2.43 -12.62
CA LYS A 89 2.09 1.76 -13.25
C LYS A 89 2.78 0.80 -12.28
N VAL A 90 2.88 1.14 -11.00
CA VAL A 90 3.43 0.25 -9.96
C VAL A 90 2.54 -1.00 -9.80
N ILE A 91 1.23 -0.81 -9.77
CA ILE A 91 0.26 -1.92 -9.75
C ILE A 91 0.37 -2.76 -11.01
N ALA A 92 0.49 -2.13 -12.19
CA ALA A 92 0.62 -2.85 -13.47
C ALA A 92 1.92 -3.67 -13.55
N LEU A 93 3.04 -3.15 -13.03
CA LEU A 93 4.31 -3.89 -12.97
C LEU A 93 4.18 -5.11 -12.06
N SER A 94 3.50 -4.96 -10.93
CA SER A 94 3.21 -6.07 -10.01
C SER A 94 2.34 -7.14 -10.68
N TYR A 95 1.29 -6.72 -11.39
CA TYR A 95 0.42 -7.62 -12.16
C TYR A 95 1.19 -8.39 -13.24
N GLU A 96 2.09 -7.71 -13.96
CA GLU A 96 2.91 -8.33 -14.99
C GLU A 96 3.85 -9.39 -14.41
N LEU A 97 4.50 -9.11 -13.28
CA LEU A 97 5.38 -10.06 -12.60
C LEU A 97 4.60 -11.30 -12.12
N GLU A 98 3.40 -11.11 -11.59
CA GLU A 98 2.54 -12.23 -11.17
C GLU A 98 2.11 -13.07 -12.37
N SER A 99 1.67 -12.42 -13.44
CA SER A 99 1.26 -13.07 -14.69
C SER A 99 2.39 -13.87 -15.34
N ASP A 100 3.61 -13.32 -15.35
CA ASP A 100 4.77 -13.95 -15.99
C ASP A 100 5.32 -15.15 -15.16
N ASN A 101 5.21 -15.12 -13.83
CA ASN A 101 5.83 -16.13 -12.95
C ASN A 101 4.87 -17.18 -12.38
N VAL A 102 3.62 -16.81 -12.09
CA VAL A 102 2.62 -17.68 -11.45
C VAL A 102 1.44 -17.92 -12.39
N GLY A 103 1.09 -16.92 -13.19
CA GLY A 103 -0.08 -16.93 -14.07
C GLY A 103 -1.27 -16.20 -13.47
N THR A 104 -2.33 -16.05 -14.27
CA THR A 104 -3.47 -15.17 -13.92
C THR A 104 -4.71 -15.92 -13.41
N GLU A 105 -4.63 -17.24 -13.27
CA GLU A 105 -5.80 -18.08 -12.92
C GLU A 105 -6.39 -17.76 -11.54
N HIS A 106 -5.56 -17.34 -10.60
CA HIS A 106 -5.96 -16.98 -9.24
C HIS A 106 -6.36 -15.51 -9.09
N LEU A 107 -6.12 -14.69 -10.12
CA LEU A 107 -6.46 -13.26 -10.10
C LEU A 107 -7.92 -13.05 -10.51
N ARG A 108 -8.61 -12.21 -9.74
CA ARG A 108 -10.00 -11.86 -10.04
C ARG A 108 -10.05 -10.94 -11.25
N LYS A 109 -10.92 -11.26 -12.21
CA LYS A 109 -11.19 -10.41 -13.38
C LYS A 109 -12.22 -9.31 -13.10
N GLU A 110 -13.00 -9.50 -12.04
CA GLU A 110 -14.03 -8.57 -11.60
C GLU A 110 -13.93 -8.35 -10.08
N PRO A 111 -14.21 -7.12 -9.62
CA PRO A 111 -14.16 -6.82 -8.20
C PRO A 111 -15.28 -7.54 -7.45
N VAL A 112 -15.05 -7.81 -6.16
CA VAL A 112 -16.09 -8.35 -5.29
C VAL A 112 -17.12 -7.25 -5.03
N MET A 113 -18.38 -7.53 -5.31
CA MET A 113 -19.47 -6.58 -5.07
C MET A 113 -19.52 -6.21 -3.58
N ALA A 114 -19.45 -4.90 -3.30
CA ALA A 114 -19.58 -4.39 -1.95
C ALA A 114 -20.97 -4.74 -1.41
N GLN A 115 -21.02 -5.47 -0.28
CA GLN A 115 -22.26 -5.74 0.42
C GLN A 115 -22.51 -4.61 1.42
N THR A 116 -23.53 -3.79 1.16
CA THR A 116 -23.98 -2.78 2.13
C THR A 116 -24.83 -3.47 3.19
N ILE A 117 -24.25 -3.71 4.36
CA ILE A 117 -25.01 -4.17 5.53
C ILE A 117 -25.54 -2.92 6.23
N ALA A 118 -26.80 -2.56 5.95
CA ALA A 118 -27.50 -1.54 6.71
C ALA A 118 -28.03 -2.17 8.02
N SER A 119 -27.26 -2.06 9.10
CA SER A 119 -27.71 -2.41 10.45
C SER A 119 -28.35 -1.19 11.13
N LYS A 120 -29.46 -1.40 11.85
CA LYS A 120 -30.01 -0.38 12.77
C LYS A 120 -29.15 -0.19 14.01
N GLU A 121 -28.35 -1.20 14.33
CA GLU A 121 -27.38 -1.19 15.41
C GLU A 121 -26.05 -0.66 14.87
N GLU A 122 -25.43 0.29 15.57
CA GLU A 122 -24.08 0.73 15.25
C GLU A 122 -23.12 -0.47 15.30
N PRO A 123 -22.14 -0.56 14.38
CA PRO A 123 -21.13 -1.60 14.43
C PRO A 123 -20.46 -1.58 15.81
N LYS A 124 -20.25 -2.76 16.44
CA LYS A 124 -19.55 -2.86 17.74
C LYS A 124 -18.15 -2.20 17.72
N GLU A 125 -17.53 -2.06 16.55
CA GLU A 125 -16.27 -1.33 16.32
C GLU A 125 -16.37 0.21 16.49
N MET A 126 -17.58 0.79 16.45
CA MET A 126 -17.84 2.20 16.74
C MET A 126 -18.24 2.47 18.18
N HIS A 127 -18.62 1.43 18.95
CA HIS A 127 -19.01 1.57 20.35
C HIS A 127 -17.81 1.72 21.31
N GLU A 128 -16.59 1.47 20.85
CA GLU A 128 -15.42 1.88 21.60
C GLU A 128 -15.14 3.36 21.36
N ALA A 129 -15.39 4.18 22.39
CA ALA A 129 -14.91 5.56 22.49
C ALA A 129 -13.38 5.69 22.29
N ASN A 130 -12.66 4.56 22.23
CA ASN A 130 -11.25 4.43 21.92
C ASN A 130 -10.91 4.30 20.42
N ASN A 131 -11.88 4.30 19.51
CA ASN A 131 -11.58 4.33 18.07
C ASN A 131 -11.18 5.73 17.56
N LYS A 132 -10.52 6.53 18.41
CA LYS A 132 -9.56 7.53 17.95
C LYS A 132 -8.25 6.80 17.70
N ARG A 133 -8.00 6.42 16.44
CA ARG A 133 -6.66 6.10 15.91
C ARG A 133 -5.71 7.31 15.91
N LEU A 134 -5.78 8.16 16.94
CA LEU A 134 -4.84 9.24 17.20
C LEU A 134 -4.01 8.82 18.40
N VAL A 135 -2.85 8.22 18.11
CA VAL A 135 -1.87 7.86 19.13
C VAL A 135 -1.43 9.15 19.83
N GLY A 136 -1.68 9.25 21.15
CA GLY A 136 -1.20 10.39 21.97
C GLY A 136 -2.23 11.46 22.32
N TRP A 137 -3.53 11.26 22.08
CA TRP A 137 -4.58 12.14 22.61
C TRP A 137 -5.33 11.47 23.76
N TYR A 138 -5.15 11.97 24.99
CA TYR A 138 -5.92 11.53 26.15
C TYR A 138 -7.34 12.11 26.09
N MET A 139 -8.36 11.25 26.02
CA MET A 139 -9.75 11.66 26.20
C MET A 139 -10.18 11.39 27.64
N LEU A 140 -10.62 12.46 28.31
CA LEU A 140 -11.27 12.37 29.63
C LEU A 140 -12.55 11.54 29.49
N ARG A 141 -12.75 10.58 30.40
CA ARG A 141 -13.98 9.78 30.45
C ARG A 141 -15.16 10.69 30.82
N SER A 142 -16.35 10.41 30.29
CA SER A 142 -17.56 11.23 30.48
C SER A 142 -17.84 11.58 31.95
N GLU A 143 -17.62 10.62 32.86
CA GLU A 143 -17.80 10.77 34.31
C GLU A 143 -16.84 11.80 34.94
N GLU A 144 -15.62 11.94 34.40
CA GLU A 144 -14.63 12.93 34.86
C GLU A 144 -14.96 14.33 34.35
N TRP A 145 -15.72 14.45 33.25
CA TRP A 145 -16.15 15.73 32.69
C TRP A 145 -17.34 16.32 33.47
N GLU A 146 -18.33 15.49 33.81
CA GLU A 146 -19.49 15.91 34.62
C GLU A 146 -19.08 16.33 36.04
N ALA A 147 -18.15 15.59 36.66
CA ALA A 147 -17.60 15.94 37.96
C ALA A 147 -16.81 17.28 37.95
N LYS A 148 -16.20 17.62 36.81
CA LYS A 148 -15.38 18.84 36.67
C LYS A 148 -16.18 20.06 36.22
N MET A 149 -17.30 19.84 35.53
CA MET A 149 -18.22 20.90 35.08
C MET A 149 -19.31 21.22 36.11
N GLY A 150 -19.34 20.51 37.25
CA GLY A 150 -20.23 20.84 38.36
C GLY A 150 -21.72 20.74 38.01
N MET A 151 -22.08 19.93 37.01
CA MET A 151 -23.46 19.64 36.68
C MET A 151 -23.90 18.41 37.48
N ARG A 152 -24.45 18.66 38.67
CA ARG A 152 -25.31 17.70 39.38
C ARG A 152 -26.51 18.44 39.94
#